data_AF-A0A2P7S2H8-F1
#
_entry.id   AF-A0A2P7S2H8-F1
#
_cell.length_a   1.000
_cell.length_b   1.000
_cell.length_c   1.000
_cell.angle_alpha   90.00
_cell.angle_beta   90.00
_cell.angle_gamma   90.00
#
_symmetry.space_group_name_H-M   'P 1'
#
loop_
_entity.id
_entity.type
_entity.pdbx_description
1 polymer ?
#
loop_
_entity_poly.entity_id
_entity_poly.type
_entity_poly.pdbx_seq_one_letter_code
_entity_poly.pdbx_strand_id
1 'polypeptide(L)'
;MDGNALMSLRKKFGLTQNAMAAKMGLSRRAYFNSEVSGEEKINARHQLLAERVALSEAVSQGDPSLATPNVRQEAEALAKMLDDPKRT
;
A
#
# COMPACT_ATOMS: atom_id res chain seq x y z
N MET A 1 9.26 -5.89 3.74
CA MET A 1 8.05 -5.83 4.59
C MET A 1 7.81 -7.20 5.20
N ASP A 2 7.36 -7.31 6.46
CA ASP A 2 6.96 -8.57 7.11
C ASP A 2 5.44 -8.60 7.43
N GLY A 3 4.93 -9.74 7.92
CA GLY A 3 3.50 -9.92 8.18
C GLY A 3 2.92 -8.91 9.18
N ASN A 4 3.70 -8.55 10.19
CA ASN A 4 3.32 -7.55 11.19
C ASN A 4 3.23 -6.14 10.59
N ALA A 5 4.16 -5.77 9.73
CA ALA A 5 4.12 -4.50 9.00
C ALA A 5 2.90 -4.45 8.07
N LEU A 6 2.57 -5.54 7.38
CA LEU A 6 1.39 -5.63 6.52
C LEU A 6 0.08 -5.50 7.33
N MET A 7 -0.02 -6.20 8.46
CA MET A 7 -1.14 -6.08 9.39
C MET A 7 -1.30 -4.64 9.90
N SER A 8 -0.20 -3.99 10.28
CA SER A 8 -0.20 -2.63 10.82
C SER A 8 -0.68 -1.64 9.77
N LEU A 9 -0.23 -1.81 8.52
CA LEU A 9 -0.67 -1.02 7.38
C LEU A 9 -2.19 -1.16 7.15
N ARG A 10 -2.70 -2.40 7.12
CA ARG A 10 -4.13 -2.67 6.99
C ARG A 10 -4.96 -1.99 8.10
N LYS A 11 -4.52 -2.11 9.35
CA LYS A 11 -5.19 -1.48 10.50
C LYS A 11 -5.18 0.03 10.40
N LYS A 12 -4.07 0.63 9.96
CA LYS A 12 -3.94 2.08 9.74
C LYS A 12 -4.97 2.58 8.72
N PHE A 13 -5.31 1.77 7.71
CA PHE A 13 -6.33 2.10 6.71
C PHE A 13 -7.77 1.81 7.16
N GLY A 14 -7.97 1.27 8.36
CA GLY A 14 -9.30 0.86 8.82
C GLY A 14 -9.89 -0.32 8.04
N LEU A 15 -9.06 -1.12 7.36
CA LEU A 15 -9.52 -2.19 6.47
C LEU A 15 -9.64 -3.55 7.18
N THR A 16 -10.65 -4.32 6.77
CA THR A 16 -10.73 -5.74 7.10
C THR A 16 -9.70 -6.54 6.28
N GLN A 17 -9.35 -7.76 6.70
CA GLN A 17 -8.45 -8.63 5.91
C GLN A 17 -9.01 -8.89 4.51
N ASN A 18 -10.34 -9.03 4.37
CA ASN A 18 -11.00 -9.23 3.08
C ASN A 18 -10.87 -8.00 2.17
N ALA A 19 -11.11 -6.81 2.72
CA ALA A 19 -11.00 -5.57 1.94
C ALA A 19 -9.56 -5.33 1.49
N MET A 20 -8.58 -5.57 2.36
CA MET A 20 -7.17 -5.46 2.01
C MET A 20 -6.76 -6.48 0.94
N ALA A 21 -7.16 -7.75 1.10
CA ALA A 21 -6.89 -8.79 0.12
C ALA A 21 -7.47 -8.44 -1.26
N ALA A 22 -8.71 -7.95 -1.31
CA ALA A 22 -9.35 -7.51 -2.54
C ALA A 22 -8.59 -6.35 -3.20
N LYS A 23 -8.19 -5.34 -2.43
CA LYS A 23 -7.41 -4.19 -2.93
C LYS A 23 -6.00 -4.59 -3.40
N MET A 24 -5.40 -5.61 -2.80
CA MET A 24 -4.12 -6.18 -3.24
C MET A 24 -4.27 -7.17 -4.40
N GLY A 25 -5.49 -7.52 -4.82
CA GLY A 25 -5.72 -8.54 -5.86
C GLY A 25 -5.30 -9.94 -5.42
N LEU A 26 -5.39 -10.24 -4.12
CA LEU A 26 -5.06 -11.54 -3.53
C LEU A 26 -6.32 -12.27 -3.07
N SER A 27 -6.26 -13.60 -3.03
CA SER A 27 -7.28 -14.37 -2.31
C SER A 27 -7.19 -14.08 -0.80
N ARG A 28 -8.33 -14.15 -0.09
CA ARG A 28 -8.36 -14.00 1.38
C ARG A 28 -7.37 -14.94 2.08
N ARG A 29 -7.25 -16.19 1.59
CA ARG A 29 -6.36 -17.20 2.15
C ARG A 29 -4.88 -16.86 1.93
N ALA A 30 -4.49 -16.43 0.73
CA ALA A 30 -3.12 -15.98 0.47
C ALA A 30 -2.74 -14.77 1.35
N TYR A 31 -3.65 -13.80 1.45
CA TYR A 31 -3.44 -12.65 2.33
C TYR A 31 -3.31 -13.06 3.81
N PHE A 32 -4.19 -13.95 4.30
CA PHE A 32 -4.12 -14.47 5.67
C PHE A 32 -2.80 -15.20 5.93
N ASN A 33 -2.34 -16.01 4.97
CA ASN A 33 -1.08 -16.73 5.10
C ASN A 33 0.12 -15.78 5.18
N SER A 34 0.10 -14.72 4.36
CA SER A 34 1.11 -13.65 4.37
C SER A 34 1.10 -12.81 5.67
N GLU A 35 -0.07 -12.51 6.23
CA GLU A 35 -0.21 -11.66 7.42
C GLU A 35 0.01 -12.43 8.74
N VAL A 36 -0.60 -13.62 8.89
CA VAL A 36 -0.76 -14.32 10.18
C VAL A 36 0.14 -15.52 10.31
N SER A 37 0.23 -16.36 9.27
CA SER A 37 0.92 -17.65 9.37
C SER A 37 2.43 -17.55 9.17
N GLY A 38 2.89 -16.51 8.43
CA GLY A 38 4.27 -16.44 7.95
C GLY A 38 4.67 -17.58 7.01
N GLU A 39 3.75 -18.49 6.67
CA GLU A 39 3.97 -19.62 5.76
C GLU A 39 4.27 -19.14 4.34
N GLU A 40 3.64 -18.04 3.92
CA GLU A 40 4.03 -17.32 2.71
C GLU A 40 4.98 -16.18 3.07
N LYS A 41 6.22 -16.26 2.57
CA LYS A 41 7.15 -15.14 2.64
C LYS A 41 6.58 -13.96 1.86
N ILE A 42 6.36 -12.84 2.55
CA ILE A 42 6.13 -11.55 1.92
C ILE A 42 7.35 -11.26 1.03
N ASN A 43 7.10 -11.25 -0.27
CA ASN A 43 8.10 -10.97 -1.29
C ASN A 43 7.89 -9.55 -1.86
N ALA A 44 8.76 -9.16 -2.79
CA ALA A 44 8.71 -7.84 -3.42
C ALA A 44 7.34 -7.53 -4.07
N ARG A 45 6.67 -8.52 -4.66
CA ARG A 45 5.34 -8.33 -5.27
C ARG A 45 4.30 -7.93 -4.22
N HIS A 46 4.29 -8.59 -3.06
CA HIS A 46 3.36 -8.25 -1.98
C HIS A 46 3.61 -6.84 -1.44
N GLN A 47 4.88 -6.46 -1.31
CA GLN A 47 5.26 -5.12 -0.90
C GLN A 47 4.77 -4.05 -1.89
N LEU A 48 4.99 -4.24 -3.19
CA LEU A 48 4.50 -3.32 -4.23
C LEU A 48 2.97 -3.20 -4.24
N LEU A 49 2.25 -4.33 -4.04
CA LEU A 49 0.80 -4.32 -3.93
C LEU A 49 0.34 -3.51 -2.71
N ALA A 50 0.97 -3.72 -1.55
CA ALA A 50 0.66 -2.98 -0.33
C ALA A 50 0.95 -1.48 -0.47
N GLU A 51 2.06 -1.12 -1.13
CA GLU A 51 2.43 0.26 -1.44
C GLU A 51 1.43 0.93 -2.40
N ARG A 52 0.94 0.19 -3.42
CA ARG A 52 -0.11 0.69 -4.31
C ARG A 52 -1.44 0.91 -3.59
N VAL A 53 -1.81 0.02 -2.67
CA VAL A 53 -2.98 0.22 -1.81
C VAL A 53 -2.77 1.46 -0.94
N ALA A 54 -1.60 1.61 -0.31
CA ALA A 54 -1.28 2.76 0.52
C ALA A 54 -1.42 4.09 -0.23
N LEU A 55 -0.93 4.17 -1.47
CA LEU A 55 -1.13 5.34 -2.33
C LEU A 55 -2.61 5.60 -2.58
N SER A 56 -3.36 4.56 -2.93
CA SER A 56 -4.78 4.68 -3.27
C SER A 56 -5.62 5.12 -2.08
N GLU A 57 -5.34 4.59 -0.89
CA GLU A 57 -6.00 5.00 0.36
C GLU A 57 -5.63 6.42 0.76
N ALA A 58 -4.36 6.81 0.63
CA ALA A 58 -3.91 8.19 0.90
C ALA A 58 -4.67 9.20 0.04
N VAL A 59 -4.81 8.93 -1.27
CA VAL A 59 -5.56 9.78 -2.19
C VAL A 59 -7.05 9.77 -1.85
N SER A 60 -7.64 8.59 -1.62
CA SER A 60 -9.08 8.45 -1.33
C SER A 60 -9.49 9.13 -0.03
N GLN A 61 -8.62 9.16 0.98
CA GLN A 61 -8.90 9.75 2.28
C GLN A 61 -8.41 11.20 2.40
N GLY A 62 -7.70 11.70 1.38
CA GLY A 62 -7.08 13.03 1.42
C GLY A 62 -5.98 13.15 2.49
N ASP A 63 -5.37 12.04 2.90
CA ASP A 63 -4.34 11.99 3.92
C ASP A 63 -3.02 11.38 3.38
N PRO A 64 -2.06 12.23 2.97
CA PRO A 64 -0.74 11.80 2.53
C PRO A 64 0.05 11.01 3.58
N SER A 65 -0.32 11.12 4.86
CA SER A 65 0.32 10.38 5.96
C SER A 65 0.15 8.86 5.82
N LEU A 66 -0.88 8.40 5.11
CA LEU A 66 -1.18 7.00 4.87
C LEU A 66 -0.22 6.33 3.88
N ALA A 67 0.35 7.09 2.95
CA ALA A 67 1.34 6.59 2.01
C ALA A 67 2.64 6.18 2.72
N THR A 68 3.26 5.09 2.28
CA THR A 68 4.59 4.70 2.76
C THR A 68 5.63 5.75 2.37
N PRO A 69 6.77 5.85 3.09
CA PRO A 69 7.79 6.88 2.81
C PRO A 69 8.25 6.89 1.35
N ASN A 70 8.51 5.71 0.76
CA ASN A 70 8.95 5.60 -0.63
C ASN A 70 7.88 6.12 -1.61
N VAL A 71 6.64 5.66 -1.44
CA VAL A 71 5.51 6.08 -2.28
C VAL A 71 5.30 7.60 -2.19
N ARG A 72 5.47 8.19 -1.01
CA ARG A 72 5.33 9.62 -0.82
C ARG A 72 6.41 10.41 -1.55
N GLN A 73 7.67 9.97 -1.45
CA GLN A 73 8.76 10.60 -2.20
C GLN A 73 8.55 10.52 -3.71
N GLU A 74 8.15 9.35 -4.22
CA GLU A 74 7.84 9.16 -5.64
C GLU A 74 6.66 10.02 -6.10
N ALA A 75 5.58 10.07 -5.31
CA ALA A 75 4.41 10.88 -5.61
C ALA A 75 4.72 12.39 -5.60
N GLU A 76 5.50 12.88 -4.63
CA GLU A 76 5.95 14.28 -4.57
C GLU A 76 6.85 14.64 -5.75
N ALA A 77 7.78 13.76 -6.13
CA ALA A 77 8.64 13.97 -7.29
C ALA A 77 7.81 14.04 -8.58
N LEU A 78 6.85 13.14 -8.75
CA LEU A 78 5.93 13.14 -9.89
C LEU A 78 5.06 14.41 -9.91
N ALA A 79 4.48 14.80 -8.78
CA ALA A 79 3.64 16.00 -8.67
C ALA A 79 4.42 17.25 -9.11
N LYS A 80 5.67 17.41 -8.64
CA LYS A 80 6.54 18.52 -9.09
C LYS A 80 6.80 18.51 -10.59
N MET A 81 6.89 17.35 -11.23
CA MET A 81 7.06 17.24 -12.69
C MET A 81 5.79 17.55 -13.48
N LEU A 82 4.61 17.39 -12.86
CA LEU A 82 3.32 17.71 -13.45
C LEU A 82 2.97 19.20 -13.27
N ASP A 83 3.39 19.79 -12.14
CA ASP A 83 3.19 21.20 -11.82
C ASP A 83 4.21 22.13 -12.51
N ASP A 84 5.23 21.58 -13.20
CA ASP A 84 6.22 22.40 -13.91
C ASP A 84 5.57 23.12 -15.11
N PRO A 85 5.45 24.47 -15.08
CA PRO A 85 4.75 25.25 -16.09
C PRO A 85 5.45 25.22 -17.47
N LYS A 86 6.67 24.67 -17.57
CA LYS A 86 7.39 24.55 -18.84
C LYS A 86 6.94 23.38 -19.74
N ARG A 87 5.91 22.62 -19.32
CA ARG A 87 5.39 21.44 -20.05
C ARG A 87 4.04 21.64 -20.75
N THR A 88 3.40 22.80 -20.62
CA THR A 88 2.19 23.21 -21.37
C THR A 88 2.51 24.34 -22.32
#